data_AF-A0A2N3UBN3-F1
#
_entry.id   AF-A0A2N3UBN3-F1
#
_cell.length_a   1.000
_cell.length_b   1.000
_cell.length_c   1.000
_cell.angle_alpha   90.00
_cell.angle_beta   90.00
_cell.angle_gamma   90.00
#
_symmetry.space_group_name_H-M   'P 1'
#
loop_
_entity.id
_entity.type
_entity.pdbx_description
1 polymer ?
#
loop_
_entity_poly.entity_id
_entity_poly.type
_entity_poly.pdbx_seq_one_letter_code
_entity_poly.pdbx_strand_id
1 'polypeptide(L)'
;MKSVLSLVVLYLLLALLLVSCADQEVAVPACLQVEVVGPDCAEGWYVLQIVDADGSGEQRSNQYIGQLQSGFVTTDNLPEDLRHSGKVAYLALERNSEYGPRCMAIYMMFPPVRVKQVCSGG
;
A
#
# COMPACT_ATOMS: atom_id res chain seq x y z
N MET A 1 -40.40 34.73 -13.03
CA MET A 1 -40.22 33.62 -12.05
C MET A 1 -39.41 32.43 -12.60
N LYS A 2 -39.51 32.07 -13.89
CA LYS A 2 -38.72 30.98 -14.51
C LYS A 2 -37.20 31.20 -14.51
N SER A 3 -36.74 32.44 -14.74
CA SER A 3 -35.30 32.76 -14.80
C SER A 3 -34.61 32.69 -13.43
N VAL A 4 -35.31 33.07 -12.36
CA VAL A 4 -34.78 32.95 -10.97
C VAL A 4 -34.66 31.48 -10.57
N LEU A 5 -35.65 30.65 -10.91
CA LEU A 5 -35.60 29.21 -10.64
C LEU A 5 -34.42 28.54 -11.37
N SER A 6 -34.17 28.95 -12.62
CA SER A 6 -33.03 28.44 -13.41
C SER A 6 -31.69 28.80 -12.79
N LEU A 7 -31.56 30.01 -12.24
CA LEU A 7 -30.35 30.45 -11.52
C LEU A 7 -30.14 29.63 -10.24
N VAL A 8 -31.18 29.39 -9.45
CA VAL A 8 -31.06 28.59 -8.22
C VAL A 8 -30.65 27.15 -8.54
N VAL A 9 -31.24 26.53 -9.56
CA VAL A 9 -30.87 25.16 -9.98
C VAL A 9 -29.43 25.10 -10.48
N LEU A 10 -28.96 26.09 -11.24
CA LEU A 10 -27.58 26.17 -11.71
C LEU A 10 -26.59 26.24 -10.53
N TYR A 11 -26.86 27.10 -9.54
CA TYR A 11 -26.01 27.21 -8.35
C TYR A 11 -26.01 25.93 -7.51
N LEU A 12 -27.14 25.22 -7.44
CA LEU A 12 -27.24 23.96 -6.71
C LEU A 12 -26.44 22.84 -7.38
N LEU A 13 -26.42 22.79 -8.72
CA LEU A 13 -25.58 21.89 -9.51
C LEU A 13 -24.09 22.21 -9.37
N LEU A 14 -23.71 23.49 -9.35
CA LEU A 14 -22.31 23.88 -9.09
C LEU A 14 -21.85 23.51 -7.67
N ALA A 15 -22.71 23.66 -6.66
CA ALA A 15 -22.40 23.27 -5.29
C ALA A 15 -22.19 21.75 -5.17
N LEU A 16 -22.98 20.94 -5.90
CA LEU A 16 -22.81 19.48 -5.94
C LEU A 16 -21.48 19.04 -6.58
N LEU A 17 -20.98 19.79 -7.57
CA LEU A 17 -19.66 19.51 -8.17
C LEU A 17 -18.51 19.77 -7.19
N LEU A 18 -18.62 20.79 -6.33
CA LEU A 18 -17.62 21.08 -5.30
C LEU A 18 -17.55 19.97 -4.24
N VAL A 19 -18.67 19.34 -3.90
CA VAL A 19 -18.71 18.20 -2.95
C VAL A 19 -18.08 16.93 -3.55
N SER A 20 -18.19 16.72 -4.87
CA SER A 20 -17.55 15.58 -5.54
C SER A 20 -16.03 15.72 -5.70
N CYS A 21 -15.47 16.91 -5.47
CA CYS A 21 -14.03 17.16 -5.39
C CYS A 21 -13.52 17.31 -3.95
N ALA A 22 -14.40 17.15 -2.94
CA ALA A 22 -13.95 17.12 -1.55
C ALA A 22 -13.19 15.80 -1.34
N ASP A 23 -11.89 15.96 -1.04
CA ASP A 23 -10.89 14.94 -0.74
C ASP A 23 -11.38 13.49 -0.80
N GLN A 24 -10.99 12.83 -1.88
CA GLN A 24 -10.92 11.38 -1.89
C GLN A 24 -9.85 11.02 -0.85
N GLU A 25 -10.27 10.73 0.39
CA GLU A 25 -9.39 10.23 1.44
C GLU A 25 -8.57 9.09 0.84
N VAL A 26 -7.28 9.35 0.62
CA VAL A 26 -6.37 8.35 0.06
C VAL A 26 -6.29 7.27 1.12
N ALA A 27 -7.06 6.19 0.94
CA ALA A 27 -7.13 5.10 1.88
C ALA A 27 -5.71 4.59 2.11
N VAL A 28 -5.19 4.78 3.32
CA VAL A 28 -3.83 4.35 3.67
C VAL A 28 -3.90 2.86 3.99
N PRO A 29 -3.02 2.02 3.38
CA PRO A 29 -2.99 0.59 3.70
C PRO A 29 -2.77 0.35 5.18
N ALA A 30 -3.31 -0.75 5.71
CA ALA A 30 -3.11 -1.12 7.10
C ALA A 30 -1.62 -1.42 7.38
N CYS A 31 -1.16 -1.15 8.59
CA CYS A 31 0.20 -1.51 9.00
C CYS A 31 0.31 -3.04 9.17
N LEU A 32 1.28 -3.64 8.49
CA LEU A 32 1.61 -5.05 8.59
C LEU A 32 2.98 -5.22 9.24
N GLN A 33 3.13 -6.23 10.08
CA GLN A 33 4.44 -6.64 10.55
C GLN A 33 5.19 -7.31 9.39
N VAL A 34 6.40 -6.86 9.12
CA VAL A 34 7.24 -7.39 8.06
C VAL A 34 8.65 -7.60 8.57
N GLU A 35 9.29 -8.65 8.09
CA GLU A 35 10.71 -8.93 8.29
C GLU A 35 11.47 -8.68 6.97
N VAL A 36 12.59 -7.99 7.06
CA VAL A 36 13.48 -7.77 5.93
C VAL A 36 14.35 -8.99 5.75
N VAL A 37 14.13 -9.74 4.67
CA VAL A 37 14.95 -10.92 4.35
C VAL A 37 16.32 -10.47 3.83
N GLY A 38 16.34 -9.47 2.94
CA GLY A 38 17.57 -8.85 2.43
C GLY A 38 17.54 -8.56 0.93
N PRO A 39 18.67 -8.13 0.36
CA PRO A 39 18.81 -7.85 -1.06
C PRO A 39 19.08 -9.15 -1.85
N ASP A 40 18.02 -9.83 -2.32
CA ASP A 40 18.14 -11.10 -3.08
C ASP A 40 17.68 -11.00 -4.56
N CYS A 41 17.34 -9.80 -5.02
CA CYS A 41 16.83 -9.60 -6.38
C CYS A 41 17.76 -8.68 -7.19
N ALA A 42 17.22 -7.71 -7.94
CA ALA A 42 18.05 -6.73 -8.63
C ALA A 42 18.66 -5.74 -7.63
N GLU A 43 19.74 -5.05 -8.03
CA GLU A 43 20.34 -4.00 -7.20
C GLU A 43 19.28 -2.95 -6.81
N GLY A 44 19.25 -2.59 -5.53
CA GLY A 44 18.23 -1.68 -4.98
C GLY A 44 16.92 -2.34 -4.55
N TRP A 45 16.72 -3.63 -4.83
CA TRP A 45 15.51 -4.36 -4.42
C TRP A 45 15.73 -5.23 -3.19
N TYR A 46 14.74 -5.24 -2.31
CA TYR A 46 14.72 -5.98 -1.05
C TYR A 46 13.55 -6.94 -1.02
N VAL A 47 13.78 -8.14 -0.50
CA VAL A 47 12.73 -9.11 -0.20
C VAL A 47 12.24 -8.86 1.22
N LEU A 48 10.92 -8.77 1.38
CA LEU A 48 10.24 -8.67 2.65
C LEU A 48 9.37 -9.91 2.85
N GLN A 49 9.32 -10.41 4.08
CA GLN A 49 8.35 -11.41 4.50
C GLN A 49 7.26 -10.70 5.31
N ILE A 50 6.02 -10.80 4.87
CA ILE A 50 4.87 -10.34 5.66
C ILE A 50 4.60 -11.42 6.72
N VAL A 51 4.76 -11.03 7.98
CA VAL A 51 4.52 -11.90 9.14
C VAL A 51 3.03 -11.87 9.43
N ASP A 52 2.38 -13.02 9.26
CA ASP A 52 0.99 -13.18 9.68
C ASP A 52 0.97 -13.25 11.21
N ALA A 53 0.49 -12.18 11.86
CA ALA A 53 0.45 -12.08 13.31
C ALA A 53 -0.50 -13.11 13.96
N ASP A 54 -1.49 -13.59 13.21
CA ASP A 54 -2.57 -14.42 13.76
C ASP A 54 -2.56 -15.84 13.18
N GLY A 55 -1.75 -16.11 12.15
CA GLY A 55 -1.62 -17.41 11.49
C GLY A 55 -2.92 -17.95 10.88
N SER A 56 -3.97 -17.13 10.84
CA SER A 56 -5.31 -17.52 10.40
C SER A 56 -5.53 -17.28 8.92
N GLY A 57 -4.67 -16.50 8.24
CA GLY A 57 -4.90 -16.04 6.87
C GLY A 57 -6.23 -15.30 6.69
N GLU A 58 -6.90 -14.90 7.78
CA GLU A 58 -8.24 -14.33 7.71
C GLU A 58 -8.22 -12.89 7.20
N GLN A 59 -9.14 -12.62 6.27
CA GLN A 59 -9.35 -11.29 5.73
C GLN A 59 -9.92 -10.36 6.80
N ARG A 60 -9.08 -9.46 7.34
CA ARG A 60 -9.54 -8.37 8.22
C ARG A 60 -10.52 -7.48 7.45
N SER A 61 -11.68 -7.17 8.04
CA SER A 61 -12.85 -6.57 7.38
C SER A 61 -12.72 -5.09 6.96
N ASN A 62 -11.54 -4.48 7.11
CA ASN A 62 -11.28 -3.07 6.78
C ASN A 62 -10.15 -2.92 5.73
N GLN A 63 -10.16 -3.80 4.72
CA GLN A 63 -9.05 -4.06 3.82
C GLN A 63 -8.90 -3.03 2.69
N TYR A 64 -7.67 -2.54 2.51
CA TYR A 64 -7.27 -1.82 1.30
C TYR A 64 -7.23 -2.79 0.10
N ILE A 65 -7.95 -2.44 -0.97
CA ILE A 65 -7.96 -3.24 -2.20
C ILE A 65 -6.55 -3.25 -2.80
N GLY A 66 -5.93 -4.44 -2.86
CA GLY A 66 -4.58 -4.63 -3.38
C GLY A 66 -3.51 -4.89 -2.33
N GLN A 67 -3.84 -4.88 -1.03
CA GLN A 67 -2.87 -5.20 0.02
C GLN A 67 -2.70 -6.72 0.21
N LEU A 68 -1.45 -7.20 0.17
CA LEU A 68 -1.10 -8.60 0.47
C LEU A 68 -1.08 -8.84 1.98
N GLN A 69 -1.59 -10.00 2.42
CA GLN A 69 -1.78 -10.29 3.85
C GLN A 69 -0.65 -11.14 4.45
N SER A 70 0.03 -11.94 3.63
CA SER A 70 1.10 -12.85 4.05
C SER A 70 2.00 -13.21 2.87
N GLY A 71 3.15 -13.81 3.17
CA GLY A 71 4.10 -14.31 2.17
C GLY A 71 5.24 -13.35 1.85
N PHE A 72 5.97 -13.64 0.78
CA PHE A 72 7.14 -12.87 0.36
C PHE A 72 6.77 -11.85 -0.71
N VAL A 73 7.31 -10.65 -0.57
CA VAL A 73 7.13 -9.52 -1.50
C VAL A 73 8.48 -8.84 -1.76
N THR A 74 8.56 -8.04 -2.81
CA THR A 74 9.75 -7.26 -3.15
C THR A 74 9.47 -5.77 -3.15
N THR A 75 10.44 -4.95 -2.76
CA THR A 75 10.32 -3.49 -2.78
C THR A 75 11.65 -2.84 -3.15
N ASP A 76 11.59 -1.72 -3.84
CA ASP A 76 12.74 -0.89 -4.24
C ASP A 76 12.88 0.40 -3.41
N ASN A 77 11.88 0.71 -2.57
CA ASN A 77 11.80 1.96 -1.83
C ASN A 77 11.91 1.76 -0.31
N LEU A 78 12.62 0.73 0.13
CA LEU A 78 12.85 0.46 1.55
C LEU A 78 13.73 1.56 2.17
N PRO A 79 13.29 2.20 3.28
CA PRO A 79 14.08 3.19 4.02
C PRO A 79 15.44 2.65 4.46
N GLU A 80 16.47 3.50 4.45
CA GLU A 80 17.86 3.10 4.68
C GLU A 80 18.09 2.44 6.03
N ASP A 81 17.42 2.93 7.07
CA ASP A 81 17.49 2.39 8.41
C ASP A 81 16.91 0.97 8.49
N LEU A 82 16.01 0.59 7.58
CA LEU A 82 15.35 -0.72 7.55
C LEU A 82 16.08 -1.76 6.68
N ARG A 83 17.09 -1.40 5.89
CA ARG A 83 17.72 -2.29 4.88
C ARG A 83 18.55 -3.47 5.44
N HIS A 84 18.54 -3.67 6.75
CA HIS A 84 19.31 -4.71 7.41
C HIS A 84 18.50 -6.01 7.45
N SER A 85 19.08 -7.11 6.98
CA SER A 85 18.46 -8.43 7.07
C SER A 85 18.10 -8.79 8.52
N GLY A 86 16.96 -9.46 8.70
CA GLY A 86 16.38 -9.83 10.00
C GLY A 86 15.69 -8.67 10.73
N LYS A 87 15.68 -7.45 10.17
CA LYS A 87 14.99 -6.34 10.81
C LYS A 87 13.48 -6.48 10.66
N VAL A 88 12.77 -6.43 11.79
CA VAL A 88 11.31 -6.44 11.84
C VAL A 88 10.80 -5.01 11.99
N ALA A 89 9.80 -4.65 11.19
CA ALA A 89 9.16 -3.33 11.21
C ALA A 89 7.66 -3.46 10.91
N TYR A 90 6.89 -2.43 11.25
CA TYR A 90 5.49 -2.32 10.84
C TYR A 90 5.40 -1.38 9.64
N LEU A 91 5.00 -1.88 8.48
CA LEU A 91 4.94 -1.12 7.24
C LEU A 91 3.54 -1.14 6.63
N ALA A 92 3.08 0.01 6.12
CA ALA A 92 1.93 0.06 5.23
C ALA A 92 2.42 -0.20 3.80
N LEU A 93 1.95 -1.31 3.22
CA LEU A 93 2.37 -1.78 1.90
C LEU A 93 1.25 -1.63 0.87
N GLU A 94 1.56 -1.02 -0.25
CA GLU A 94 0.69 -0.99 -1.42
C GLU A 94 1.29 -1.89 -2.51
N ARG A 95 0.47 -2.76 -3.11
CA ARG A 95 0.90 -3.56 -4.26
C ARG A 95 1.16 -2.67 -5.46
N ASN A 96 2.34 -2.80 -6.05
CA ASN A 96 2.66 -2.16 -7.30
C ASN A 96 2.04 -2.96 -8.47
N SER A 97 1.52 -2.26 -9.48
CA SER A 97 0.97 -2.88 -10.70
C SER A 97 2.06 -3.21 -11.74
N GLU A 98 3.27 -2.72 -11.55
CA GLU A 98 4.43 -3.02 -12.38
C GLU A 98 5.01 -4.41 -12.08
N TYR A 99 5.85 -4.94 -12.98
CA TYR A 99 6.55 -6.21 -12.77
C TYR A 99 7.74 -6.05 -11.82
N GLY A 100 7.85 -6.94 -10.84
CA GLY A 100 8.99 -7.00 -9.91
C GLY A 100 10.20 -7.73 -10.52
N PRO A 101 11.40 -7.59 -9.94
CA PRO A 101 12.60 -8.27 -10.40
C PRO A 101 12.53 -9.78 -10.14
N ARG A 102 13.35 -10.53 -10.87
CA ARG A 102 13.63 -11.93 -10.55
C ARG A 102 14.67 -11.99 -9.44
N CYS A 103 14.39 -12.77 -8.40
CA CYS A 103 15.32 -13.00 -7.29
C CYS A 103 16.28 -14.14 -7.64
N MET A 104 17.59 -13.89 -7.49
CA MET A 104 18.63 -14.72 -8.10
C MET A 104 18.91 -15.99 -7.30
N ALA A 105 18.87 -15.96 -5.96
CA ALA A 105 19.17 -17.14 -5.17
C ALA A 105 18.12 -18.25 -5.34
N ILE A 106 16.86 -17.88 -5.58
CA ILE A 106 15.72 -18.80 -5.63
C ILE A 106 15.07 -18.89 -7.02
N TYR A 107 15.55 -18.11 -8.00
CA TYR A 107 15.02 -18.05 -9.36
C TYR A 107 13.51 -17.75 -9.47
N MET A 108 12.91 -17.11 -8.46
CA MET A 108 11.48 -16.78 -8.37
C MET A 108 11.22 -15.27 -8.48
N MET A 109 9.99 -14.90 -8.85
CA MET A 109 9.50 -13.51 -8.81
C MET A 109 8.46 -13.39 -7.70
N PHE A 110 8.67 -12.44 -6.79
CA PHE A 110 7.68 -12.10 -5.77
C PHE A 110 6.89 -10.86 -6.18
N PRO A 111 5.65 -10.71 -5.69
CA PRO A 111 4.86 -9.52 -5.93
C PRO A 111 5.62 -8.24 -5.51
N PRO A 112 5.70 -7.22 -6.37
CA PRO A 112 6.30 -5.95 -6.00
C PRO A 112 5.32 -5.10 -5.19
N VAL A 113 5.84 -4.41 -4.19
CA VAL A 113 5.11 -3.51 -3.30
C VAL A 113 5.89 -2.22 -3.09
N ARG A 114 5.17 -1.15 -2.77
CA ARG A 114 5.72 0.12 -2.32
C ARG A 114 5.44 0.32 -0.85
N VAL A 115 6.48 0.68 -0.09
CA VAL A 115 6.34 1.15 1.27
C VAL A 115 5.71 2.54 1.23
N LYS A 116 4.47 2.68 1.71
CA LYS A 116 3.77 3.98 1.81
C LYS A 116 4.12 4.70 3.08
N GLN A 117 4.26 3.96 4.17
CA GLN A 117 4.50 4.51 5.49
C GLN A 117 5.24 3.49 6.36
N VAL A 118 6.16 3.99 7.18
CA VAL A 118 6.71 3.27 8.33
C VAL A 118 5.83 3.59 9.53
N CYS A 119 5.26 2.56 10.14
CA CYS A 119 4.38 2.71 11.29
C CYS A 119 5.18 2.63 12.59
N SER A 120 4.89 3.54 13.53
CA SER A 120 5.36 3.41 14.91
C SER A 120 4.69 2.17 15.51
N GLY A 121 5.47 1.26 16.09
CA GLY A 121 5.03 -0.07 16.53
C GLY A 121 3.67 -0.05 17.24
N GLY A 122 2.80 -0.99 16.84
CA GLY A 122 1.47 -1.18 17.42
C GLY A 122 1.50 -1.63 18.88
#